data_AF-A0A1Z8JS65-F1
#
_entry.id   AF-A0A1Z8JS65-F1
#
_cell.length_a   1.000
_cell.length_b   1.000
_cell.length_c   1.000
_cell.angle_alpha   90.00
_cell.angle_beta   90.00
_cell.angle_gamma   90.00
#
_symmetry.space_group_name_H-M   'P 1'
#
loop_
_entity.id
_entity.type
_entity.pdbx_description
1 polymer ?
#
loop_
_entity_poly.entity_id
_entity_poly.type
_entity_poly.pdbx_seq_one_letter_code
_entity_poly.pdbx_strand_id
1 'polypeptide(L)'
;MDFPLANTFGVRHELFLQTVDDFHRHRHRVNKKINRLRRSLNIITKDTKHYSEKNKTANLTSSDYELNKGFGDVLLLLMDVHSSKSREKFLISKYKKALKHVKNLFEIIVNEKNELVVLEVLVIASLIEGSLAISKKKYEKSLNAFSISRCALQFLYSYQELPPQYTKELYYNIIDFIVDPALKVSASQCNTSRANDLAQLSKEQAFQNKHMFPYLSKAIEIISKTNAAYVTPSDQSELKLLKELQWGSYSATIRSDDLSLAIMKINEEVKGIMDEDSTSYDSSTEEEYDDSEKQEQYIISTYLKYNYLLLRVRRDITILNGLNAAVERLKNVSKNKLLVSWKECLKVNDAIISSLEEVTDLPGIANDDDLMDYINTLKAYFTIKKQLRLSQAYLISNKYIQALALVSNSRSLIENAKPFSSETEGNLPRNEDLENMKEHVLEEESKLSILASHFNDSDDKIIIGSKYIVDNKDKFPALSGDNLLSHVAPTKVDIQPVHVKPVLFDIAYNYIGDSSSNSEQELQHVSSESGGRSNEEGEKKKGFFGLFGR
;
A
#
# COMPACT_ATOMS: atom_id res chain seq x y z
N MET A 1 -20.62 -2.86 -27.99
CA MET A 1 -20.76 -1.82 -26.95
C MET A 1 -21.43 -2.39 -25.70
N ASP A 2 -20.72 -3.20 -24.92
CA ASP A 2 -21.27 -3.73 -23.65
C ASP A 2 -20.71 -2.98 -22.42
N PHE A 3 -19.50 -2.42 -22.51
CA PHE A 3 -18.89 -1.59 -21.45
C PHE A 3 -18.23 -0.34 -22.03
N PRO A 4 -19.01 0.71 -22.37
CA PRO A 4 -18.49 1.96 -22.97
C PRO A 4 -17.31 2.61 -22.22
N LEU A 5 -17.38 2.74 -20.89
CA LEU A 5 -16.35 3.40 -20.08
C LEU A 5 -15.07 2.56 -20.02
N ALA A 6 -15.20 1.25 -19.82
CA ALA A 6 -14.05 0.35 -19.79
C ALA A 6 -13.32 0.31 -21.14
N ASN A 7 -14.07 0.26 -22.24
CA ASN A 7 -13.52 0.25 -23.60
C ASN A 7 -12.84 1.57 -24.04
N THR A 8 -13.03 2.64 -23.28
CA THR A 8 -12.46 3.97 -23.56
C THR A 8 -11.46 4.38 -22.49
N PHE A 9 -11.95 4.79 -21.31
CA PHE A 9 -11.12 5.25 -20.20
C PHE A 9 -10.35 4.09 -19.54
N GLY A 10 -10.93 2.89 -19.44
CA GLY A 10 -10.25 1.72 -18.88
C GLY A 10 -8.99 1.34 -19.66
N VAL A 11 -9.14 1.10 -20.96
CA VAL A 11 -8.02 0.80 -21.87
C VAL A 11 -6.97 1.92 -21.87
N ARG A 12 -7.38 3.18 -21.70
CA ARG A 12 -6.45 4.30 -21.62
C ARG A 12 -5.65 4.27 -20.32
N HIS A 13 -6.30 3.97 -19.20
CA HIS A 13 -5.67 3.96 -17.88
C HIS A 13 -4.58 2.89 -17.79
N GLU A 14 -4.84 1.69 -18.32
CA GLU A 14 -3.87 0.58 -18.41
C GLU A 14 -2.59 0.93 -19.19
N LEU A 15 -2.63 1.95 -20.06
CA LEU A 15 -1.51 2.35 -20.89
C LEU A 15 -0.59 3.39 -20.24
N PHE A 16 -0.88 3.84 -19.00
CA PHE A 16 -0.07 4.77 -18.20
C PHE A 16 0.52 5.93 -19.04
N LEU A 17 -0.34 6.65 -19.76
CA LEU A 17 0.10 7.70 -20.68
C LEU A 17 0.65 8.91 -19.90
N GLN A 18 1.97 9.13 -19.94
CA GLN A 18 2.62 10.23 -19.22
C GLN A 18 3.09 11.35 -20.16
N THR A 19 3.57 11.00 -21.36
CA THR A 19 4.18 11.97 -22.28
C THR A 19 3.25 12.33 -23.45
N VAL A 20 3.53 13.46 -24.10
CA VAL A 20 2.80 13.90 -25.32
C VAL A 20 2.89 12.85 -26.43
N ASP A 21 4.05 12.19 -26.56
CA ASP A 21 4.26 11.13 -27.54
C ASP A 21 3.41 9.88 -27.24
N ASP A 22 3.19 9.56 -25.96
CA ASP A 22 2.31 8.46 -25.58
C ASP A 22 0.86 8.74 -26.02
N PHE A 23 0.38 9.97 -25.85
CA PHE A 23 -0.92 10.38 -26.37
C PHE A 23 -1.00 10.32 -27.90
N HIS A 24 0.08 10.67 -28.61
CA HIS A 24 0.13 10.52 -30.07
C HIS A 24 0.07 9.04 -30.50
N ARG A 25 0.82 8.16 -29.81
CA ARG A 25 0.80 6.71 -30.05
C ARG A 25 -0.57 6.12 -29.74
N HIS A 26 -1.17 6.51 -28.61
CA HIS A 26 -2.53 6.11 -28.23
C HIS A 26 -3.54 6.48 -29.31
N ARG A 27 -3.54 7.73 -29.76
CA ARG A 27 -4.41 8.18 -30.84
C ARG A 27 -4.22 7.37 -32.12
N HIS A 28 -2.98 7.01 -32.45
CA HIS A 28 -2.70 6.17 -33.61
C HIS A 28 -3.27 4.74 -33.45
N ARG A 29 -3.20 4.16 -32.25
CA ARG A 29 -3.84 2.87 -31.91
C ARG A 29 -5.36 2.94 -32.04
N VAL A 30 -5.99 3.98 -31.48
CA VAL A 30 -7.44 4.22 -31.58
C VAL A 30 -7.87 4.36 -33.04
N ASN A 31 -7.15 5.16 -33.85
CA ASN A 31 -7.44 5.28 -35.29
C ASN A 31 -7.33 3.96 -36.04
N LYS A 32 -6.34 3.12 -35.71
CA LYS A 32 -6.21 1.77 -36.28
C LYS A 32 -7.41 0.90 -35.88
N LYS A 33 -7.85 0.94 -34.61
CA LYS A 33 -9.03 0.22 -34.11
C LYS A 33 -10.30 0.66 -34.84
N ILE A 34 -10.53 1.98 -34.97
CA ILE A 34 -11.65 2.56 -35.73
C ILE A 34 -11.62 2.08 -37.19
N ASN A 35 -10.45 2.11 -37.84
CA ASN A 35 -10.35 1.67 -39.23
C ASN A 35 -10.66 0.18 -39.38
N ARG A 36 -10.17 -0.68 -38.48
CA ARG A 36 -10.51 -2.11 -38.47
C ARG A 36 -12.01 -2.34 -38.30
N LEU A 37 -12.64 -1.65 -37.35
CA LEU A 37 -14.09 -1.72 -37.13
C LEU A 37 -14.88 -1.24 -38.35
N ARG A 38 -14.45 -0.15 -38.99
CA ARG A 38 -15.08 0.31 -40.24
C ARG A 38 -14.97 -0.71 -41.36
N ARG A 39 -13.88 -1.49 -41.42
CA ARG A 39 -13.72 -2.58 -42.39
C ARG A 39 -14.66 -3.74 -42.06
N SER A 40 -14.70 -4.19 -40.81
CA SER A 40 -15.56 -5.31 -40.40
C SER A 40 -17.04 -5.00 -40.56
N LEU A 41 -17.44 -3.74 -40.34
CA LEU A 41 -18.82 -3.26 -40.47
C LEU A 41 -19.15 -2.76 -41.89
N ASN A 42 -18.22 -2.84 -42.85
CA ASN A 42 -18.42 -2.41 -44.25
C ASN A 42 -18.89 -0.94 -44.44
N ILE A 43 -18.46 -0.04 -43.54
CA ILE A 43 -18.76 1.40 -43.56
C ILE A 43 -17.58 2.26 -44.04
N ILE A 44 -16.59 1.65 -44.70
CA ILE A 44 -15.48 2.40 -45.31
C ILE A 44 -16.01 3.22 -46.51
N THR A 45 -15.74 4.52 -46.47
CA THR A 45 -15.90 5.42 -47.61
C THR A 45 -14.70 5.32 -48.55
N LYS A 46 -14.89 4.73 -49.72
CA LYS A 46 -13.85 4.64 -50.78
C LYS A 46 -13.83 5.86 -51.70
N ASP A 47 -14.96 6.53 -51.87
CA ASP A 47 -15.07 7.72 -52.72
C ASP A 47 -14.55 8.96 -51.98
N THR A 48 -13.36 9.41 -52.37
CA THR A 48 -12.70 10.58 -51.77
C THR A 48 -13.17 11.91 -52.36
N LYS A 49 -13.81 11.92 -53.54
CA LYS A 49 -14.28 13.14 -54.22
C LYS A 49 -15.61 13.63 -53.64
N HIS A 50 -16.53 12.72 -53.33
CA HIS A 50 -17.84 13.01 -52.71
C HIS A 50 -17.93 12.42 -51.30
N TYR A 51 -16.87 12.61 -50.50
CA TYR A 51 -16.74 11.95 -49.20
C TYR A 51 -17.88 12.30 -48.23
N SER A 52 -18.29 13.59 -48.18
CA SER A 52 -19.33 14.07 -47.24
C SER A 52 -20.68 13.42 -47.49
N GLU A 53 -21.07 13.28 -48.77
CA GLU A 53 -22.36 12.73 -49.19
C GLU A 53 -22.42 11.21 -48.98
N LYS A 54 -21.30 10.52 -49.26
CA LYS A 54 -21.21 9.06 -49.16
C LYS A 54 -20.78 8.56 -47.78
N ASN A 55 -20.65 9.44 -46.79
CA ASN A 55 -20.18 9.09 -45.45
C ASN A 55 -21.21 8.29 -44.65
N LYS A 56 -21.13 6.96 -44.75
CA LYS A 56 -21.96 6.02 -44.00
C LYS A 56 -21.84 6.15 -42.47
N THR A 57 -20.74 6.69 -41.93
CA THR A 57 -20.59 6.88 -40.47
C THR A 57 -21.44 8.02 -39.91
N ALA A 58 -21.88 8.96 -40.75
CA ALA A 58 -22.72 10.08 -40.33
C ALA A 58 -24.21 9.73 -40.35
N ASN A 59 -24.61 8.73 -41.16
CA ASN A 59 -26.00 8.33 -41.42
C ASN A 59 -26.33 6.97 -40.79
N LEU A 60 -25.73 6.65 -39.64
CA LEU A 60 -26.04 5.42 -38.91
C LEU A 60 -27.41 5.54 -38.25
N THR A 61 -28.19 4.46 -38.31
CA THR A 61 -29.57 4.38 -37.82
C THR A 61 -29.68 3.47 -36.60
N SER A 62 -30.74 3.60 -35.81
CA SER A 62 -30.98 2.75 -34.64
C SER A 62 -31.06 1.26 -35.01
N SER A 63 -31.59 0.93 -36.20
CA SER A 63 -31.62 -0.44 -36.74
C SER A 63 -30.22 -1.01 -37.00
N ASP A 64 -29.26 -0.19 -37.39
CA ASP A 64 -27.88 -0.65 -37.65
C ASP A 64 -27.22 -1.10 -36.34
N TYR A 65 -27.47 -0.36 -35.26
CA TYR A 65 -26.95 -0.69 -33.93
C TYR A 65 -27.55 -1.96 -33.35
N GLU A 66 -28.85 -2.20 -33.58
CA GLU A 66 -29.50 -3.46 -33.21
C GLU A 66 -28.91 -4.67 -33.95
N LEU A 67 -28.56 -4.49 -35.24
CA LEU A 67 -27.88 -5.53 -36.01
C LEU A 67 -26.48 -5.81 -35.47
N ASN A 68 -25.73 -4.76 -35.13
CA ASN A 68 -24.39 -4.91 -34.57
C ASN A 68 -24.01 -3.73 -33.65
N LYS A 69 -23.87 -4.00 -32.34
CA LYS A 69 -23.46 -2.99 -31.36
C LYS A 69 -22.10 -2.32 -31.68
N GLY A 70 -21.29 -2.92 -32.56
CA GLY A 70 -20.03 -2.37 -33.06
C GLY A 70 -20.17 -1.03 -33.78
N PHE A 71 -21.35 -0.70 -34.34
CA PHE A 71 -21.60 0.64 -34.89
C PHE A 71 -21.53 1.73 -33.81
N GLY A 72 -22.01 1.43 -32.60
CA GLY A 72 -21.86 2.29 -31.44
C GLY A 72 -20.40 2.45 -31.03
N ASP A 73 -19.63 1.35 -31.02
CA ASP A 73 -18.20 1.37 -30.66
C ASP A 73 -17.37 2.26 -31.59
N VAL A 74 -17.75 2.38 -32.88
CA VAL A 74 -17.10 3.32 -33.82
C VAL A 74 -17.32 4.77 -33.40
N LEU A 75 -18.55 5.15 -33.04
CA LEU A 75 -18.86 6.51 -32.59
C LEU A 75 -18.20 6.81 -31.25
N LEU A 76 -18.21 5.85 -30.33
CA LEU A 76 -17.58 5.95 -29.02
C LEU A 76 -16.09 6.27 -29.13
N LEU A 77 -15.35 5.51 -29.95
CA LEU A 77 -13.91 5.73 -30.14
C LEU A 77 -13.58 7.05 -30.85
N LEU A 78 -14.52 7.64 -31.59
CA LEU A 78 -14.36 8.97 -32.23
C LEU A 78 -14.50 10.14 -31.25
N MET A 79 -15.01 9.89 -30.04
CA MET A 79 -15.16 10.89 -28.98
C MET A 79 -13.86 11.17 -28.22
N ASP A 80 -12.80 10.40 -28.50
CA ASP A 80 -11.58 10.44 -27.71
C ASP A 80 -10.82 11.77 -27.90
N VAL A 81 -10.77 12.59 -26.86
CA VAL A 81 -10.07 13.88 -26.85
C VAL A 81 -8.76 13.76 -26.05
N HIS A 82 -7.69 14.31 -26.62
CA HIS A 82 -6.38 14.40 -25.97
C HIS A 82 -6.02 15.88 -25.78
N SER A 83 -5.53 16.21 -24.59
CA SER A 83 -4.92 17.52 -24.33
C SER A 83 -3.58 17.57 -25.07
N SER A 84 -3.42 18.50 -26.00
CA SER A 84 -2.12 18.82 -26.61
C SER A 84 -1.79 20.26 -26.26
N LYS A 85 -0.51 20.58 -26.06
CA LYS A 85 -0.02 21.94 -25.70
C LYS A 85 -0.48 23.06 -26.68
N SER A 86 -1.04 22.73 -27.84
CA SER A 86 -1.50 23.66 -28.86
C SER A 86 -2.88 24.30 -28.55
N ARG A 87 -2.87 25.60 -28.26
CA ARG A 87 -3.95 26.62 -28.27
C ARG A 87 -5.37 26.11 -27.89
N GLU A 88 -5.85 26.52 -26.71
CA GLU A 88 -7.21 26.32 -26.13
C GLU A 88 -8.37 26.24 -27.16
N LYS A 89 -8.37 27.08 -28.20
CA LYS A 89 -9.34 27.06 -29.31
C LYS A 89 -9.45 25.71 -30.03
N PHE A 90 -8.33 25.00 -30.18
CA PHE A 90 -8.29 23.67 -30.81
C PHE A 90 -8.97 22.63 -29.92
N LEU A 91 -8.73 22.65 -28.60
CA LEU A 91 -9.39 21.76 -27.65
C LEU A 91 -10.89 21.98 -27.64
N ILE A 92 -11.34 23.24 -27.60
CA ILE A 92 -12.78 23.58 -27.73
C ILE A 92 -13.38 22.97 -29.01
N SER A 93 -12.66 23.04 -30.14
CA SER A 93 -13.12 22.48 -31.41
C SER A 93 -13.18 20.94 -31.37
N LYS A 94 -12.26 20.28 -30.66
CA LYS A 94 -12.27 18.83 -30.47
C LYS A 94 -13.42 18.38 -29.59
N TYR A 95 -13.62 19.02 -28.45
CA TYR A 95 -14.76 18.70 -27.58
C TYR A 95 -16.10 18.95 -28.27
N LYS A 96 -16.26 20.03 -29.04
CA LYS A 96 -17.46 20.26 -29.87
C LYS A 96 -17.72 19.10 -30.84
N LYS A 97 -16.67 18.57 -31.45
CA LYS A 97 -16.77 17.44 -32.38
C LYS A 97 -17.12 16.14 -31.64
N ALA A 98 -16.51 15.89 -30.48
CA ALA A 98 -16.82 14.75 -29.62
C ALA A 98 -18.28 14.79 -29.17
N LEU A 99 -18.78 15.96 -28.72
CA LEU A 99 -20.17 16.18 -28.36
C LEU A 99 -21.13 15.91 -29.52
N LYS A 100 -20.77 16.28 -30.76
CA LYS A 100 -21.56 15.91 -31.95
C LYS A 100 -21.65 14.39 -32.10
N HIS A 101 -20.54 13.67 -31.93
CA HIS A 101 -20.55 12.21 -31.99
C HIS A 101 -21.38 11.59 -30.86
N VAL A 102 -21.33 12.14 -29.65
CA VAL A 102 -22.17 11.72 -28.51
C VAL A 102 -23.65 11.88 -28.82
N LYS A 103 -24.06 13.01 -29.39
CA LYS A 103 -25.46 13.23 -29.78
C LYS A 103 -25.94 12.26 -30.84
N ASN A 104 -25.13 12.03 -31.87
CA ASN A 104 -25.42 10.99 -32.87
C ASN A 104 -25.53 9.60 -32.23
N LEU A 105 -24.71 9.31 -31.21
CA LEU A 105 -24.79 8.03 -30.50
C LEU A 105 -26.11 7.88 -29.72
N PHE A 106 -26.63 8.96 -29.13
CA PHE A 106 -27.94 8.92 -28.46
C PHE A 106 -29.10 8.65 -29.42
N GLU A 107 -29.05 9.15 -30.65
CA GLU A 107 -30.05 8.86 -31.69
C GLU A 107 -30.07 7.38 -32.08
N ILE A 108 -28.92 6.71 -31.95
CA ILE A 108 -28.75 5.32 -32.35
C ILE A 108 -29.09 4.36 -31.19
N ILE A 109 -28.79 4.73 -29.94
CA ILE A 109 -28.97 3.90 -28.73
C ILE A 109 -30.41 3.93 -28.16
N VAL A 110 -31.36 4.64 -28.80
CA VAL A 110 -32.74 4.84 -28.28
C VAL A 110 -33.40 3.55 -27.79
N ASN A 111 -33.20 2.42 -28.47
CA ASN A 111 -33.82 1.12 -28.17
C ASN A 111 -32.96 0.18 -27.31
N GLU A 112 -31.83 0.63 -26.77
CA GLU A 112 -30.96 -0.19 -25.93
C GLU A 112 -31.68 -0.58 -24.63
N LYS A 113 -31.71 -1.89 -24.34
CA LYS A 113 -32.43 -2.43 -23.18
C LYS A 113 -31.63 -2.29 -21.89
N ASN A 114 -30.31 -2.31 -21.97
CA ASN A 114 -29.45 -2.21 -20.79
C ASN A 114 -29.31 -0.74 -20.35
N GLU A 115 -30.05 -0.35 -19.30
CA GLU A 115 -30.00 1.00 -18.73
C GLU A 115 -28.59 1.38 -18.24
N LEU A 116 -27.77 0.42 -17.83
CA LEU A 116 -26.39 0.67 -17.36
C LEU A 116 -25.46 1.07 -18.51
N VAL A 117 -25.60 0.46 -19.69
CA VAL A 117 -24.84 0.86 -20.90
C VAL A 117 -25.22 2.28 -21.30
N VAL A 118 -26.51 2.61 -21.25
CA VAL A 118 -27.00 3.98 -21.49
C VAL A 118 -26.42 4.96 -20.47
N LEU A 119 -26.36 4.57 -19.20
CA LEU A 119 -25.78 5.37 -18.12
C LEU A 119 -24.27 5.60 -18.34
N GLU A 120 -23.50 4.59 -18.75
CA GLU A 120 -22.07 4.76 -19.07
C GLU A 120 -21.86 5.75 -20.23
N VAL A 121 -22.70 5.70 -21.27
CA VAL A 121 -22.64 6.68 -22.38
C VAL A 121 -23.01 8.09 -21.90
N LEU A 122 -23.99 8.21 -21.00
CA LEU A 122 -24.37 9.48 -20.38
C LEU A 122 -23.23 10.06 -19.52
N VAL A 123 -22.47 9.22 -18.81
CA VAL A 123 -21.27 9.65 -18.08
C VAL A 123 -20.20 10.18 -19.05
N ILE A 124 -19.96 9.49 -20.16
CA ILE A 124 -19.00 9.99 -21.18
C ILE A 124 -19.48 11.33 -21.74
N ALA A 125 -20.77 11.49 -21.97
CA ALA A 125 -21.37 12.74 -22.42
C ALA A 125 -21.16 13.87 -21.40
N SER A 126 -21.41 13.62 -20.12
CA SER A 126 -21.26 14.62 -19.06
C SER A 126 -19.80 14.99 -18.81
N LEU A 127 -18.85 14.05 -18.92
CA LEU A 127 -17.41 14.35 -18.88
C LEU A 127 -16.97 15.25 -20.05
N ILE A 128 -17.46 14.98 -21.27
CA ILE A 128 -17.16 15.79 -22.47
C ILE A 128 -17.80 17.18 -22.36
N GLU A 129 -19.04 17.27 -21.88
CA GLU A 129 -19.72 18.55 -21.71
C GLU A 129 -19.07 19.39 -20.60
N GLY A 130 -18.73 18.77 -19.47
CA GLY A 130 -18.04 19.43 -18.37
C GLY A 130 -16.67 19.97 -18.80
N SER A 131 -15.85 19.14 -19.43
CA SER A 131 -14.52 19.56 -19.92
C SER A 131 -14.59 20.65 -21.00
N LEU A 132 -15.63 20.63 -21.85
CA LEU A 132 -15.92 21.71 -22.80
C LEU A 132 -16.34 23.01 -22.09
N ALA A 133 -17.14 22.91 -21.03
CA ALA A 133 -17.59 24.06 -20.25
C ALA A 133 -16.44 24.72 -19.49
N ILE A 134 -15.53 23.94 -18.89
CA ILE A 134 -14.27 24.43 -18.30
C ILE A 134 -13.44 25.17 -19.35
N SER A 135 -13.23 24.55 -20.52
CA SER A 135 -12.46 25.15 -21.61
C SER A 135 -13.10 26.43 -22.17
N LYS A 136 -14.38 26.71 -21.85
CA LYS A 136 -15.10 27.94 -22.22
C LYS A 136 -15.28 28.89 -21.03
N LYS A 137 -14.70 28.57 -19.87
CA LYS A 137 -14.86 29.31 -18.60
C LYS A 137 -16.31 29.47 -18.16
N LYS A 138 -17.16 28.48 -18.46
CA LYS A 138 -18.56 28.42 -18.01
C LYS A 138 -18.67 27.46 -16.82
N TYR A 139 -18.25 27.93 -15.65
CA TYR A 139 -18.05 27.07 -14.48
C TYR A 139 -19.35 26.49 -13.90
N GLU A 140 -20.48 27.21 -13.94
CA GLU A 140 -21.78 26.68 -13.49
C GLU A 140 -22.21 25.44 -14.30
N LYS A 141 -22.04 25.51 -15.62
CA LYS A 141 -22.34 24.40 -16.54
C LYS A 141 -21.41 23.22 -16.31
N SER A 142 -20.14 23.51 -16.05
CA SER A 142 -19.14 22.51 -15.70
C SER A 142 -19.51 21.81 -14.39
N LEU A 143 -19.83 22.59 -13.35
CA LEU A 143 -20.18 22.11 -12.03
C LEU A 143 -21.32 21.11 -12.10
N ASN A 144 -22.42 21.46 -12.77
CA ASN A 144 -23.56 20.54 -12.93
C ASN A 144 -23.20 19.28 -13.73
N ALA A 145 -22.49 19.40 -14.86
CA ALA A 145 -22.14 18.24 -15.69
C ALA A 145 -21.20 17.25 -14.96
N PHE A 146 -20.19 17.75 -14.25
CA PHE A 146 -19.31 16.90 -13.45
C PHE A 146 -20.00 16.33 -12.20
N SER A 147 -20.95 17.06 -11.61
CA SER A 147 -21.77 16.57 -10.50
C SER A 147 -22.61 15.35 -10.91
N ILE A 148 -23.27 15.43 -12.07
CA ILE A 148 -24.01 14.30 -12.66
C ILE A 148 -23.05 13.13 -12.93
N SER A 149 -21.84 13.41 -13.43
CA SER A 149 -20.82 12.38 -13.68
C SER A 149 -20.42 11.67 -12.39
N ARG A 150 -20.16 12.41 -11.30
CA ARG A 150 -19.75 11.86 -10.00
C ARG A 150 -20.83 10.93 -9.43
N CYS A 151 -22.08 11.40 -9.37
CA CYS A 151 -23.22 10.61 -8.89
C CYS A 151 -23.41 9.32 -9.71
N ALA A 152 -23.32 9.43 -11.04
CA ALA A 152 -23.47 8.29 -11.93
C ALA A 152 -22.32 7.27 -11.82
N LEU A 153 -21.08 7.73 -11.64
CA LEU A 153 -19.92 6.85 -11.45
C LEU A 153 -19.98 6.11 -10.10
N GLN A 154 -20.39 6.78 -9.02
CA GLN A 154 -20.61 6.13 -7.72
C GLN A 154 -21.71 5.06 -7.80
N PHE A 155 -22.80 5.36 -8.52
CA PHE A 155 -23.84 4.38 -8.78
C PHE A 155 -23.32 3.18 -9.59
N LEU A 156 -22.59 3.43 -10.69
CA LEU A 156 -22.03 2.37 -11.53
C LEU A 156 -21.08 1.45 -10.77
N TYR A 157 -20.27 1.98 -9.85
CA TYR A 157 -19.40 1.18 -9.00
C TYR A 157 -20.16 0.11 -8.20
N SER A 158 -21.31 0.49 -7.63
CA SER A 158 -22.16 -0.39 -6.82
C SER A 158 -22.93 -1.42 -7.65
N TYR A 159 -23.44 -1.03 -8.82
CA TYR A 159 -24.42 -1.84 -9.56
C TYR A 159 -23.89 -2.51 -10.84
N GLN A 160 -22.82 -2.01 -11.45
CA GLN A 160 -22.27 -2.61 -12.68
C GLN A 160 -21.39 -3.81 -12.33
N GLU A 161 -21.59 -4.93 -13.02
CA GLU A 161 -20.66 -6.06 -13.01
C GLU A 161 -19.75 -5.99 -14.24
N LEU A 162 -18.44 -6.01 -14.01
CA LEU A 162 -17.43 -5.96 -15.07
C LEU A 162 -16.83 -7.35 -15.29
N PRO A 163 -16.45 -7.70 -16.54
CA PRO A 163 -15.72 -8.93 -16.83
C PRO A 163 -14.33 -8.90 -16.17
N PRO A 164 -13.67 -10.05 -15.97
CA PRO A 164 -12.40 -10.15 -15.23
C PRO A 164 -11.23 -9.36 -15.86
N GLN A 165 -11.40 -8.89 -17.09
CA GLN A 165 -10.44 -8.04 -17.80
C GLN A 165 -10.44 -6.60 -17.28
N TYR A 166 -11.52 -6.14 -16.64
CA TYR A 166 -11.69 -4.77 -16.18
C TYR A 166 -11.93 -4.72 -14.67
N THR A 167 -11.32 -3.73 -14.00
CA THR A 167 -11.49 -3.50 -12.57
C THR A 167 -12.52 -2.40 -12.29
N LYS A 168 -13.33 -2.57 -11.24
CA LYS A 168 -14.30 -1.55 -10.80
C LYS A 168 -13.62 -0.27 -10.30
N GLU A 169 -12.36 -0.35 -9.89
CA GLU A 169 -11.51 0.78 -9.52
C GLU A 169 -11.43 1.84 -10.61
N LEU A 170 -11.67 1.48 -11.88
CA LEU A 170 -11.81 2.43 -12.99
C LEU A 170 -12.75 3.60 -12.64
N TYR A 171 -13.88 3.32 -11.98
CA TYR A 171 -14.86 4.37 -11.68
C TYR A 171 -14.31 5.38 -10.66
N TYR A 172 -13.65 4.91 -9.59
CA TYR A 172 -12.97 5.79 -8.63
C TYR A 172 -11.79 6.53 -9.26
N ASN A 173 -11.02 5.88 -10.11
CA ASN A 173 -9.93 6.54 -10.84
C ASN A 173 -10.45 7.68 -11.73
N ILE A 174 -11.58 7.51 -12.41
CA ILE A 174 -12.20 8.60 -13.19
C ILE A 174 -12.66 9.73 -12.25
N ILE A 175 -13.23 9.37 -11.11
CA ILE A 175 -13.65 10.34 -10.09
C ILE A 175 -12.43 11.17 -9.61
N ASP A 176 -11.38 10.52 -9.14
CA ASP A 176 -10.24 11.15 -8.47
C ASP A 176 -9.37 11.95 -9.44
N PHE A 177 -9.11 11.43 -10.65
CA PHE A 177 -8.19 12.06 -11.59
C PHE A 177 -8.85 13.06 -12.56
N ILE A 178 -10.17 12.95 -12.79
CA ILE A 178 -10.86 13.79 -13.78
C ILE A 178 -11.96 14.63 -13.14
N VAL A 179 -12.88 14.01 -12.39
CA VAL A 179 -14.10 14.67 -11.93
C VAL A 179 -13.83 15.59 -10.75
N ASP A 180 -13.14 15.12 -9.71
CA ASP A 180 -12.92 15.88 -8.48
C ASP A 180 -12.03 17.11 -8.66
N PRO A 181 -10.91 17.04 -9.40
CA PRO A 181 -10.13 18.23 -9.72
C PRO A 181 -10.97 19.27 -10.49
N ALA A 182 -11.80 18.82 -11.44
CA ALA A 182 -12.67 19.67 -12.22
C ALA A 182 -13.80 20.31 -11.39
N LEU A 183 -14.38 19.56 -10.45
CA LEU A 183 -15.39 20.04 -9.50
C LEU A 183 -14.79 21.09 -8.56
N LYS A 184 -13.62 20.83 -7.96
CA LYS A 184 -12.93 21.78 -7.08
C LYS A 184 -12.69 23.12 -7.78
N VAL A 185 -12.15 23.07 -9.01
CA VAL A 185 -11.93 24.27 -9.82
C VAL A 185 -13.25 24.98 -10.13
N SER A 186 -14.30 24.24 -10.54
CA SER A 186 -15.58 24.84 -10.91
C SER A 186 -16.30 25.46 -9.70
N ALA A 187 -16.30 24.79 -8.55
CA ALA A 187 -16.91 25.25 -7.31
C ALA A 187 -16.21 26.52 -6.78
N SER A 188 -14.87 26.52 -6.77
CA SER A 188 -14.07 27.69 -6.39
C SER A 188 -14.39 28.92 -7.23
N GLN A 189 -14.63 28.76 -8.52
CA GLN A 189 -14.94 29.87 -9.42
C GLN A 189 -16.40 30.35 -9.33
N CYS A 190 -17.31 29.50 -8.84
CA CYS A 190 -18.73 29.81 -8.69
C CYS A 190 -19.08 30.47 -7.34
N ASN A 191 -18.09 30.70 -6.45
CA ASN A 191 -18.31 31.19 -5.08
C ASN A 191 -19.36 30.40 -4.28
N THR A 192 -19.66 29.16 -4.71
CA THR A 192 -20.35 28.20 -3.87
C THR A 192 -19.40 27.94 -2.71
N SER A 193 -19.83 28.21 -1.47
CA SER A 193 -19.04 27.99 -0.25
C SER A 193 -18.18 26.75 -0.43
N ARG A 194 -16.86 26.85 -0.19
CA ARG A 194 -15.91 25.73 -0.33
C ARG A 194 -16.61 24.48 0.16
N ALA A 195 -17.07 23.66 -0.77
CA ALA A 195 -18.01 22.62 -0.39
C ALA A 195 -17.18 21.49 0.18
N ASN A 196 -17.18 21.42 1.51
CA ASN A 196 -16.32 20.53 2.28
C ASN A 196 -16.57 19.04 1.93
N ASP A 197 -17.76 18.71 1.39
CA ASP A 197 -18.02 17.43 0.74
C ASP A 197 -18.42 17.60 -0.74
N LEU A 198 -17.50 17.23 -1.65
CA LEU A 198 -17.76 17.18 -3.08
C LEU A 198 -18.88 16.21 -3.44
N ALA A 199 -19.09 15.14 -2.66
CA ALA A 199 -20.19 14.21 -2.90
C ALA A 199 -21.54 14.87 -2.61
N GLN A 200 -21.71 15.52 -1.46
CA GLN A 200 -22.93 16.26 -1.15
C GLN A 200 -23.19 17.41 -2.13
N LEU A 201 -22.18 18.22 -2.45
CA LEU A 201 -22.33 19.27 -3.46
C LEU A 201 -22.78 18.69 -4.80
N SER A 202 -22.24 17.53 -5.19
CA SER A 202 -22.63 16.92 -6.46
C SER A 202 -24.09 16.48 -6.46
N LYS A 203 -24.59 15.95 -5.34
CA LYS A 203 -26.01 15.61 -5.19
C LYS A 203 -26.89 16.85 -5.25
N GLU A 204 -26.55 17.90 -4.51
CA GLU A 204 -27.28 19.17 -4.52
C GLU A 204 -27.36 19.78 -5.93
N GLN A 205 -26.23 19.85 -6.63
CA GLN A 205 -26.16 20.41 -7.98
C GLN A 205 -26.85 19.54 -9.02
N ALA A 206 -26.76 18.21 -8.91
CA ALA A 206 -27.48 17.30 -9.79
C ALA A 206 -29.00 17.40 -9.57
N PHE A 207 -29.45 17.57 -8.33
CA PHE A 207 -30.86 17.68 -7.98
C PHE A 207 -31.46 19.04 -8.38
N GLN A 208 -30.86 20.15 -7.94
CA GLN A 208 -31.37 21.52 -8.19
C GLN A 208 -31.34 21.87 -9.68
N ASN A 209 -30.27 21.50 -10.38
CA ASN A 209 -30.04 21.90 -11.78
C ASN A 209 -30.29 20.75 -12.77
N LYS A 210 -31.23 19.83 -12.47
CA LYS A 210 -31.56 18.67 -13.31
C LYS A 210 -31.88 19.04 -14.77
N HIS A 211 -32.48 20.21 -15.01
CA HIS A 211 -32.93 20.65 -16.34
C HIS A 211 -31.88 21.41 -17.16
N MET A 212 -30.69 21.68 -16.63
CA MET A 212 -29.65 22.45 -17.33
C MET A 212 -29.22 21.77 -18.65
N PHE A 213 -29.19 20.43 -18.65
CA PHE A 213 -28.90 19.62 -19.83
C PHE A 213 -29.99 18.56 -20.02
N PRO A 214 -30.97 18.78 -20.92
CA PRO A 214 -32.12 17.88 -21.09
C PRO A 214 -31.76 16.43 -21.46
N TYR A 215 -30.60 16.20 -22.08
CA TYR A 215 -30.15 14.85 -22.41
C TYR A 215 -29.45 14.15 -21.24
N LEU A 216 -28.87 14.90 -20.29
CA LEU A 216 -28.24 14.34 -19.08
C LEU A 216 -29.25 14.06 -17.97
N SER A 217 -30.44 14.69 -17.99
CA SER A 217 -31.49 14.42 -17.00
C SER A 217 -31.94 12.96 -16.98
N LYS A 218 -31.80 12.25 -18.12
CA LYS A 218 -32.04 10.81 -18.23
C LYS A 218 -31.13 9.99 -17.30
N ALA A 219 -29.90 10.45 -17.03
CA ALA A 219 -28.99 9.79 -16.09
C ALA A 219 -29.54 9.84 -14.67
N ILE A 220 -30.02 11.00 -14.25
CA ILE A 220 -30.65 11.21 -12.95
C ILE A 220 -31.91 10.34 -12.81
N GLU A 221 -32.72 10.23 -13.87
CA GLU A 221 -33.92 9.39 -13.88
C GLU A 221 -33.59 7.91 -13.69
N ILE A 222 -32.61 7.37 -14.43
CA ILE A 222 -32.14 5.98 -14.29
C ILE A 222 -31.66 5.71 -12.86
N ILE A 223 -30.84 6.61 -12.30
CA ILE A 223 -30.33 6.47 -10.93
C ILE A 223 -31.49 6.53 -9.94
N SER A 224 -32.40 7.51 -10.06
CA SER A 224 -33.52 7.68 -9.14
C SER A 224 -34.51 6.51 -9.15
N LYS A 225 -34.69 5.85 -10.30
CA LYS A 225 -35.53 4.65 -10.44
C LYS A 225 -34.97 3.46 -9.67
N THR A 226 -33.64 3.35 -9.57
CA THR A 226 -32.97 2.23 -8.90
C THR A 226 -32.69 2.54 -7.44
N ASN A 227 -32.04 3.69 -7.16
CA ASN A 227 -31.74 4.16 -5.81
C ASN A 227 -31.55 5.69 -5.79
N ALA A 228 -32.53 6.40 -5.23
CA ALA A 228 -32.53 7.86 -5.16
C ALA A 228 -31.42 8.46 -4.27
N ALA A 229 -30.86 7.70 -3.33
CA ALA A 229 -29.87 8.19 -2.36
C ALA A 229 -28.57 8.72 -3.00
N TYR A 230 -28.28 8.32 -4.24
CA TYR A 230 -27.11 8.77 -5.00
C TYR A 230 -27.29 10.17 -5.62
N VAL A 231 -28.51 10.71 -5.66
CA VAL A 231 -28.82 12.02 -6.26
C VAL A 231 -29.53 12.96 -5.29
N THR A 232 -30.23 12.46 -4.28
CA THR A 232 -30.86 13.31 -3.26
C THR A 232 -29.83 13.81 -2.25
N PRO A 233 -29.76 15.12 -1.97
CA PRO A 233 -28.91 15.62 -0.90
C PRO A 233 -29.35 15.04 0.45
N SER A 234 -28.38 14.66 1.27
CA SER A 234 -28.64 14.21 2.65
C SER A 234 -28.74 15.44 3.56
N ASP A 235 -29.71 15.50 4.47
CA ASP A 235 -29.91 16.61 5.44
C ASP A 235 -28.78 16.73 6.51
N GLN A 236 -27.60 16.13 6.30
CA GLN A 236 -26.47 16.15 7.24
C GLN A 236 -25.73 17.50 7.28
N SER A 237 -26.35 18.56 6.80
CA SER A 237 -25.86 19.95 6.83
C SER A 237 -25.84 20.60 8.23
N GLU A 238 -26.23 19.87 9.29
CA GLU A 238 -26.09 20.31 10.69
C GLU A 238 -25.11 19.45 11.51
N LEU A 239 -23.98 19.02 10.92
CA LEU A 239 -22.86 18.61 11.77
C LEU A 239 -22.40 19.85 12.55
N LYS A 240 -22.56 19.85 13.88
CA LYS A 240 -21.99 20.86 14.77
C LYS A 240 -20.47 20.80 14.63
N LEU A 241 -19.94 21.63 13.73
CA LEU A 241 -18.50 21.73 13.47
C LEU A 241 -17.77 22.09 14.77
N LEU A 242 -16.69 21.36 15.06
CA LEU A 242 -15.77 21.67 16.14
C LEU A 242 -15.04 22.97 15.82
N LYS A 243 -15.42 24.06 16.51
CA LYS A 243 -14.82 25.39 16.32
C LYS A 243 -13.62 25.66 17.22
N GLU A 244 -13.48 24.89 18.30
CA GLU A 244 -12.39 25.04 19.27
C GLU A 244 -11.81 23.67 19.61
N LEU A 245 -10.48 23.60 19.62
CA LEU A 245 -9.71 22.44 20.04
C LEU A 245 -8.96 22.80 21.31
N GLN A 246 -9.09 21.95 22.33
CA GLN A 246 -8.35 22.06 23.58
C GLN A 246 -7.31 20.94 23.61
N TRP A 247 -6.04 21.29 23.83
CA TRP A 247 -4.94 20.34 24.01
C TRP A 247 -4.08 20.78 25.20
N GLY A 248 -4.19 20.04 26.31
CA GLY A 248 -3.55 20.41 27.58
C GLY A 248 -4.04 21.78 28.06
N SER A 249 -3.12 22.72 28.25
CA SER A 249 -3.41 24.12 28.61
C SER A 249 -3.64 25.04 27.40
N TYR A 250 -3.53 24.52 26.18
CA TYR A 250 -3.63 25.28 24.94
C TYR A 250 -5.02 25.17 24.32
N SER A 251 -5.56 26.31 23.88
CA SER A 251 -6.77 26.38 23.07
C SER A 251 -6.47 26.92 21.68
N ALA A 252 -7.03 26.29 20.65
CA ALA A 252 -6.90 26.73 19.26
C ALA A 252 -8.28 26.83 18.61
N THR A 253 -8.56 27.95 17.95
CA THR A 253 -9.78 28.11 17.16
C THR A 253 -9.61 27.48 15.79
N ILE A 254 -10.47 26.52 15.45
CA ILE A 254 -10.47 25.90 14.12
C ILE A 254 -11.28 26.81 13.19
N ARG A 255 -10.56 27.58 12.36
CA ARG A 255 -11.16 28.47 11.35
C ARG A 255 -11.53 27.75 10.05
N SER A 256 -10.92 26.60 9.78
CA SER A 256 -11.17 25.82 8.56
C SER A 256 -12.20 24.73 8.84
N ASP A 257 -13.35 24.81 8.18
CA ASP A 257 -14.42 23.83 8.29
C ASP A 257 -13.97 22.43 7.81
N ASP A 258 -13.11 22.37 6.78
CA ASP A 258 -12.48 21.11 6.29
C ASP A 258 -11.67 20.42 7.38
N LEU A 259 -10.88 21.20 8.13
CA LEU A 259 -10.04 20.69 9.20
C LEU A 259 -10.89 20.24 10.40
N SER A 260 -11.99 20.94 10.68
CA SER A 260 -12.94 20.54 11.73
C SER A 260 -13.61 19.20 11.43
N LEU A 261 -14.04 18.98 10.18
CA LEU A 261 -14.63 17.70 9.74
C LEU A 261 -13.60 16.57 9.73
N ALA A 262 -12.38 16.84 9.27
CA ALA A 262 -11.30 15.86 9.29
C ALA A 262 -10.99 15.42 10.74
N ILE A 263 -10.88 16.37 11.68
CA ILE A 263 -10.67 16.05 13.10
C ILE A 263 -11.87 15.30 13.69
N MET A 264 -13.11 15.70 13.35
CA MET A 264 -14.31 14.97 13.79
C MET A 264 -14.30 13.52 13.30
N LYS A 265 -13.97 13.31 12.02
CA LYS A 265 -13.86 11.98 11.42
C LYS A 265 -12.74 11.17 12.06
N ILE A 266 -11.57 11.77 12.29
CA ILE A 266 -10.46 11.11 12.99
C ILE A 266 -10.90 10.71 14.40
N ASN A 267 -11.56 11.60 15.15
CA ASN A 267 -12.03 11.30 16.51
C ASN A 267 -13.10 10.20 16.53
N GLU A 268 -13.96 10.12 15.51
CA GLU A 268 -14.91 9.01 15.34
C GLU A 268 -14.21 7.71 14.99
N GLU A 269 -13.27 7.73 14.04
CA GLU A 269 -12.49 6.56 13.65
C GLU A 269 -11.61 6.05 14.80
N VAL A 270 -10.96 6.94 15.56
CA VAL A 270 -10.16 6.61 16.75
C VAL A 270 -10.99 5.87 17.80
N LYS A 271 -12.27 6.22 17.98
CA LYS A 271 -13.18 5.47 18.87
C LYS A 271 -13.48 4.06 18.35
N GLY A 272 -13.38 3.84 17.04
CA GLY A 272 -13.64 2.56 16.38
C GLY A 272 -12.40 1.69 16.18
N ILE A 273 -11.17 2.19 16.42
CA ILE A 273 -9.95 1.38 16.33
C ILE A 273 -9.98 0.33 17.44
N MET A 274 -10.18 -0.94 17.07
CA MET A 274 -9.89 -2.08 17.93
C MET A 274 -8.37 -2.31 17.95
N ASP A 275 -7.77 -2.55 19.12
CA ASP A 275 -6.31 -2.60 19.38
C ASP A 275 -5.51 -3.63 18.54
N GLU A 276 -6.15 -4.39 17.64
CA GLU A 276 -5.57 -5.51 16.88
C GLU A 276 -5.29 -5.22 15.39
N ASP A 277 -5.75 -4.11 14.80
CA ASP A 277 -5.64 -3.90 13.35
C ASP A 277 -4.49 -2.95 12.94
N SER A 278 -3.66 -3.40 12.00
CA SER A 278 -2.35 -2.78 11.68
C SER A 278 -2.32 -1.96 10.40
N THR A 279 -3.43 -1.92 9.64
CA THR A 279 -3.43 -1.49 8.24
C THR A 279 -3.85 -0.03 7.98
N SER A 280 -3.98 0.81 9.00
CA SER A 280 -4.46 2.20 8.83
C SER A 280 -3.39 3.26 9.12
N TYR A 281 -2.37 3.38 8.27
CA TYR A 281 -1.41 4.50 8.34
C TYR A 281 -0.87 4.84 6.95
N ASP A 282 -1.18 6.04 6.46
CA ASP A 282 -0.50 6.64 5.30
C ASP A 282 -0.15 8.11 5.59
N SER A 283 1.01 8.55 5.10
CA SER A 283 1.66 9.82 5.48
C SER A 283 1.21 10.99 4.60
N SER A 284 0.88 12.13 5.21
CA SER A 284 0.69 13.41 4.50
C SER A 284 1.88 14.35 4.67
N THR A 285 2.18 15.10 3.60
CA THR A 285 3.29 16.06 3.47
C THR A 285 2.92 17.43 4.04
N GLU A 286 3.90 18.12 4.64
CA GLU A 286 3.76 19.47 5.20
C GLU A 286 3.96 20.56 4.13
N GLU A 287 3.11 21.60 4.14
CA GLU A 287 3.29 22.87 3.40
C GLU A 287 3.33 24.06 4.37
N GLU A 288 4.14 25.09 4.07
CA GLU A 288 4.41 26.27 4.91
C GLU A 288 3.55 27.51 4.56
N TYR A 289 2.99 28.22 5.57
CA TYR A 289 2.32 29.54 5.43
C TYR A 289 2.44 30.47 6.70
N ASP A 290 1.85 31.69 6.64
CA ASP A 290 2.20 33.01 7.25
C ASP A 290 1.93 33.31 8.77
N ASP A 291 2.60 34.35 9.32
CA ASP A 291 3.13 34.53 10.70
C ASP A 291 2.18 34.70 11.92
N SER A 292 0.88 35.04 11.80
CA SER A 292 -0.03 35.12 12.97
C SER A 292 -1.01 33.96 13.07
N GLU A 293 -1.35 33.34 11.93
CA GLU A 293 -2.04 32.05 11.87
C GLU A 293 -1.13 30.90 12.33
N LYS A 294 0.20 31.13 12.38
CA LYS A 294 1.21 30.16 12.83
C LYS A 294 0.93 29.60 14.21
N GLN A 295 0.56 30.41 15.22
CA GLN A 295 0.48 29.87 16.58
C GLN A 295 -0.67 28.86 16.74
N GLU A 296 -1.86 29.21 16.24
CA GLU A 296 -3.03 28.31 16.27
C GLU A 296 -2.82 27.08 15.38
N GLN A 297 -2.28 27.26 14.16
CA GLN A 297 -1.95 26.15 13.26
C GLN A 297 -0.83 25.26 13.81
N TYR A 298 0.13 25.82 14.54
CA TYR A 298 1.20 25.08 15.18
C TYR A 298 0.69 24.26 16.36
N ILE A 299 -0.26 24.77 17.15
CA ILE A 299 -0.96 23.99 18.18
C ILE A 299 -1.73 22.83 17.53
N ILE A 300 -2.48 23.09 16.46
CA ILE A 300 -3.23 22.05 15.73
C ILE A 300 -2.28 21.00 15.12
N SER A 301 -1.21 21.44 14.46
CA SER A 301 -0.18 20.57 13.90
C SER A 301 0.48 19.71 14.97
N THR A 302 0.81 20.30 16.12
CA THR A 302 1.41 19.58 17.24
C THR A 302 0.45 18.56 17.83
N TYR A 303 -0.82 18.91 17.99
CA TYR A 303 -1.87 17.98 18.40
C TYR A 303 -2.00 16.80 17.42
N LEU A 304 -2.03 17.06 16.11
CA LEU A 304 -2.12 16.01 15.10
C LEU A 304 -0.87 15.11 15.10
N LYS A 305 0.32 15.70 15.21
CA LYS A 305 1.59 14.96 15.31
C LYS A 305 1.63 14.10 16.57
N TYR A 306 1.20 14.63 17.71
CA TYR A 306 1.11 13.89 18.97
C TYR A 306 0.21 12.67 18.84
N ASN A 307 -1.02 12.85 18.32
CA ASN A 307 -1.96 11.75 18.13
C ASN A 307 -1.43 10.72 17.13
N TYR A 308 -0.83 11.17 16.02
CA TYR A 308 -0.20 10.29 15.03
C TYR A 308 0.94 9.46 15.63
N LEU A 309 1.83 10.08 16.41
CA LEU A 309 2.95 9.38 17.04
C LEU A 309 2.48 8.39 18.11
N LEU A 310 1.48 8.74 18.93
CA LEU A 310 0.89 7.79 19.87
C LEU A 310 0.22 6.61 19.17
N LEU A 311 -0.50 6.89 18.10
CA LEU A 311 -1.12 5.88 17.25
C LEU A 311 -0.08 4.92 16.64
N ARG A 312 1.04 5.46 16.15
CA ARG A 312 2.21 4.68 15.70
C ARG A 312 2.79 3.81 16.83
N VAL A 313 2.93 4.37 18.04
CA VAL A 313 3.38 3.61 19.23
C VAL A 313 2.42 2.46 19.54
N ARG A 314 1.10 2.71 19.56
CA ARG A 314 0.09 1.66 19.80
C ARG A 314 0.17 0.54 18.76
N ARG A 315 0.30 0.88 17.48
CA ARG A 315 0.50 -0.11 16.40
C ARG A 315 1.75 -0.95 16.64
N ASP A 316 2.88 -0.31 16.95
CA ASP A 316 4.14 -1.00 17.14
C ASP A 316 4.12 -1.89 18.40
N ILE A 317 3.36 -1.52 19.44
CA ILE A 317 3.08 -2.38 20.60
C ILE A 317 2.30 -3.63 20.18
N THR A 318 1.25 -3.50 19.37
CA THR A 318 0.47 -4.65 18.86
C THR A 318 1.36 -5.58 18.04
N ILE A 319 2.19 -5.03 17.14
CA ILE A 319 3.17 -5.80 16.36
C ILE A 319 4.16 -6.52 17.29
N LEU A 320 4.71 -5.82 18.28
CA LEU A 320 5.65 -6.39 19.25
C LEU A 320 5.02 -7.54 20.05
N ASN A 321 3.78 -7.40 20.49
CA ASN A 321 3.05 -8.44 21.21
C ASN A 321 2.79 -9.65 20.31
N GLY A 322 2.39 -9.43 19.05
CA GLY A 322 2.25 -10.50 18.06
C GLY A 322 3.55 -11.28 17.81
N LEU A 323 4.68 -10.56 17.69
CA LEU A 323 6.00 -11.17 17.54
C LEU A 323 6.41 -11.97 18.79
N ASN A 324 6.18 -11.42 20.00
CA ASN A 324 6.47 -12.14 21.24
C ASN A 324 5.65 -13.42 21.37
N ALA A 325 4.34 -13.38 21.06
CA ALA A 325 3.49 -14.56 21.04
C ALA A 325 3.94 -15.59 20.00
N ALA A 326 4.41 -15.14 18.82
CA ALA A 326 4.98 -16.03 17.81
C ALA A 326 6.24 -16.73 18.33
N VAL A 327 7.12 -16.01 19.04
CA VAL A 327 8.33 -16.55 19.66
C VAL A 327 8.01 -17.58 20.73
N GLU A 328 7.01 -17.35 21.57
CA GLU A 328 6.58 -18.30 22.62
C GLU A 328 6.03 -19.61 22.04
N ARG A 329 5.45 -19.57 20.84
CA ARG A 329 4.95 -20.77 20.14
C ARG A 329 6.08 -21.62 19.54
N LEU A 330 7.29 -21.08 19.40
CA LEU A 330 8.45 -21.78 18.81
C LEU A 330 9.02 -22.81 19.80
N LYS A 331 8.48 -24.04 19.80
CA LYS A 331 9.08 -25.18 20.51
C LYS A 331 10.24 -25.77 19.71
N ASN A 332 11.35 -26.12 20.38
CA ASN A 332 12.52 -26.82 19.82
C ASN A 332 13.18 -26.14 18.60
N VAL A 333 13.40 -24.82 18.68
CA VAL A 333 14.03 -24.04 17.60
C VAL A 333 15.54 -23.87 17.84
N SER A 334 16.31 -23.84 16.75
CA SER A 334 17.75 -23.59 16.81
C SER A 334 18.07 -22.22 17.42
N LYS A 335 19.18 -22.12 18.17
CA LYS A 335 19.64 -20.88 18.80
C LYS A 335 19.64 -19.69 17.82
N ASN A 336 20.12 -19.92 16.60
CA ASN A 336 20.21 -18.88 15.57
C ASN A 336 18.84 -18.34 15.14
N LYS A 337 17.85 -19.22 14.96
CA LYS A 337 16.50 -18.79 14.56
C LYS A 337 15.81 -18.01 15.70
N LEU A 338 16.03 -18.41 16.95
CA LEU A 338 15.54 -17.66 18.12
C LEU A 338 16.17 -16.26 18.21
N LEU A 339 17.48 -16.15 18.01
CA LEU A 339 18.19 -14.86 17.99
C LEU A 339 17.69 -13.93 16.87
N VAL A 340 17.35 -14.48 15.70
CA VAL A 340 16.76 -13.70 14.59
C VAL A 340 15.39 -13.16 14.99
N SER A 341 14.51 -13.98 15.55
CA SER A 341 13.19 -13.51 16.00
C SER A 341 13.29 -12.48 17.13
N TRP A 342 14.23 -12.64 18.06
CA TRP A 342 14.47 -11.63 19.09
C TRP A 342 15.02 -10.32 18.53
N LYS A 343 15.85 -10.38 17.48
CA LYS A 343 16.31 -9.19 16.76
C LYS A 343 15.14 -8.44 16.12
N GLU A 344 14.14 -9.14 15.60
CA GLU A 344 12.92 -8.52 15.06
C GLU A 344 12.11 -7.83 16.16
N CYS A 345 11.90 -8.47 17.31
CA CYS A 345 11.26 -7.84 18.47
C CYS A 345 12.02 -6.57 18.92
N LEU A 346 13.36 -6.64 18.97
CA LEU A 346 14.19 -5.49 19.37
C LEU A 346 14.08 -4.32 18.40
N LYS A 347 14.01 -4.57 17.09
CA LYS A 347 13.82 -3.51 16.08
C LYS A 347 12.49 -2.77 16.28
N VAL A 348 11.40 -3.50 16.51
CA VAL A 348 10.08 -2.89 16.75
C VAL A 348 10.09 -2.11 18.07
N ASN A 349 10.72 -2.65 19.11
CA ASN A 349 10.86 -1.96 20.38
C ASN A 349 11.73 -0.69 20.28
N ASP A 350 12.78 -0.70 19.47
CA ASP A 350 13.58 0.50 19.17
C ASP A 350 12.76 1.55 18.41
N ALA A 351 11.87 1.12 17.50
CA ALA A 351 10.93 2.02 16.83
C ALA A 351 9.93 2.67 17.81
N ILE A 352 9.48 1.93 18.83
CA ILE A 352 8.64 2.50 19.92
C ILE A 352 9.41 3.58 20.67
N ILE A 353 10.65 3.29 21.10
CA ILE A 353 11.48 4.25 21.85
C ILE A 353 11.75 5.50 21.00
N SER A 354 12.11 5.34 19.73
CA SER A 354 12.30 6.45 18.79
C SER A 354 11.03 7.28 18.61
N SER A 355 9.87 6.64 18.50
CA SER A 355 8.59 7.38 18.37
C SER A 355 8.27 8.16 19.65
N LEU A 356 8.60 7.62 20.83
CA LEU A 356 8.44 8.33 22.10
C LEU A 356 9.45 9.47 22.27
N GLU A 357 10.65 9.37 21.70
CA GLU A 357 11.61 10.47 21.60
C GLU A 357 11.10 11.59 20.69
N GLU A 358 10.54 11.25 19.53
CA GLU A 358 9.87 12.20 18.64
C GLU A 358 8.71 12.92 19.36
N VAL A 359 7.99 12.23 20.25
CA VAL A 359 6.96 12.87 21.09
C VAL A 359 7.60 13.85 22.06
N THR A 360 8.69 13.51 22.75
CA THR A 360 9.34 14.45 23.68
C THR A 360 9.87 15.73 23.01
N ASP A 361 10.20 15.66 21.72
CA ASP A 361 10.68 16.80 20.94
C ASP A 361 9.53 17.72 20.44
N LEU A 362 8.27 17.31 20.63
CA LEU A 362 7.14 18.14 20.24
C LEU A 362 7.03 19.40 21.11
N PRO A 363 6.74 20.55 20.50
CA PRO A 363 6.64 21.83 21.20
C PRO A 363 5.51 21.81 22.23
N GLY A 364 5.74 22.40 23.40
CA GLY A 364 4.74 22.50 24.46
C GLY A 364 4.60 21.25 25.34
N ILE A 365 5.11 20.10 24.93
CA ILE A 365 5.12 18.88 25.77
C ILE A 365 6.07 19.07 26.96
N ALA A 366 7.26 19.66 26.75
CA ALA A 366 8.20 19.96 27.83
C ALA A 366 7.68 20.93 28.91
N ASN A 367 6.57 21.63 28.65
CA ASN A 367 5.94 22.54 29.62
C ASN A 367 4.88 21.85 30.50
N ASP A 368 4.49 20.62 30.16
CA ASP A 368 3.53 19.81 30.89
C ASP A 368 4.29 18.71 31.65
N ASP A 369 4.56 18.97 32.92
CA ASP A 369 5.37 18.09 33.77
C ASP A 369 4.72 16.69 33.92
N ASP A 370 3.39 16.63 34.01
CA ASP A 370 2.65 15.37 34.16
C ASP A 370 2.72 14.53 32.88
N LEU A 371 2.57 15.18 31.71
CA LEU A 371 2.70 14.51 30.42
C LEU A 371 4.13 14.07 30.14
N MET A 372 5.13 14.87 30.51
CA MET A 372 6.54 14.49 30.39
C MET A 372 6.90 13.33 31.29
N ASP A 373 6.45 13.34 32.54
CA ASP A 373 6.61 12.21 33.46
C ASP A 373 5.97 10.94 32.88
N TYR A 374 4.77 11.04 32.32
CA TYR A 374 4.09 9.93 31.65
C TYR A 374 4.91 9.36 30.47
N ILE A 375 5.39 10.20 29.57
CA ILE A 375 6.20 9.78 28.41
C ILE A 375 7.54 9.18 28.87
N ASN A 376 8.16 9.76 29.90
CA ASN A 376 9.41 9.24 30.46
C ASN A 376 9.21 7.86 31.10
N THR A 377 8.11 7.62 31.81
CA THR A 377 7.77 6.29 32.32
C THR A 377 7.55 5.29 31.18
N LEU A 378 6.88 5.67 30.09
CA LEU A 378 6.76 4.82 28.90
C LEU A 378 8.13 4.48 28.28
N LYS A 379 9.01 5.48 28.12
CA LYS A 379 10.38 5.28 27.62
C LYS A 379 11.17 4.34 28.52
N ALA A 380 11.08 4.51 29.84
CA ALA A 380 11.71 3.62 30.81
C ALA A 380 11.19 2.17 30.67
N TYR A 381 9.87 1.99 30.60
CA TYR A 381 9.22 0.69 30.43
C TYR A 381 9.70 -0.06 29.18
N PHE A 382 9.70 0.59 28.01
CA PHE A 382 10.16 -0.04 26.77
C PHE A 382 11.69 -0.21 26.72
N THR A 383 12.45 0.63 27.42
CA THR A 383 13.90 0.43 27.61
C THR A 383 14.19 -0.80 28.47
N ILE A 384 13.44 -1.01 29.55
CA ILE A 384 13.55 -2.21 30.37
C ILE A 384 13.17 -3.45 29.56
N LYS A 385 12.06 -3.40 28.80
CA LYS A 385 11.65 -4.50 27.90
C LYS A 385 12.74 -4.86 26.89
N LYS A 386 13.44 -3.85 26.34
CA LYS A 386 14.63 -4.04 25.48
C LYS A 386 15.76 -4.77 26.21
N GLN A 387 16.12 -4.27 27.39
CA GLN A 387 17.24 -4.78 28.19
C GLN A 387 16.99 -6.22 28.64
N LEU A 388 15.76 -6.57 29.05
CA LEU A 388 15.36 -7.93 29.37
C LEU A 388 15.45 -8.87 28.16
N ARG A 389 15.02 -8.43 26.98
CA ARG A 389 15.15 -9.26 25.77
C ARG A 389 16.62 -9.46 25.37
N LEU A 390 17.46 -8.44 25.53
CA LEU A 390 18.90 -8.56 25.32
C LEU A 390 19.57 -9.46 26.35
N SER A 391 19.19 -9.39 27.63
CA SER A 391 19.76 -10.24 28.68
C SER A 391 19.49 -11.72 28.39
N GLN A 392 18.29 -12.07 27.91
CA GLN A 392 17.96 -13.42 27.43
C GLN A 392 18.85 -13.87 26.27
N ALA A 393 19.16 -12.98 25.32
CA ALA A 393 20.09 -13.26 24.23
C ALA A 393 21.52 -13.54 24.70
N TYR A 394 22.00 -12.77 25.68
CA TYR A 394 23.29 -12.99 26.32
C TYR A 394 23.31 -14.30 27.13
N LEU A 395 22.21 -14.63 27.82
CA LEU A 395 22.07 -15.87 28.58
C LEU A 395 22.21 -17.11 27.67
N ILE A 396 21.52 -17.15 26.52
CA ILE A 396 21.64 -18.28 25.56
C ILE A 396 23.06 -18.41 24.98
N SER A 397 23.80 -17.30 24.96
CA SER A 397 25.18 -17.21 24.53
C SER A 397 26.20 -17.48 25.65
N ASN A 398 25.74 -17.91 26.83
CA ASN A 398 26.55 -18.17 28.03
C ASN A 398 27.34 -16.94 28.53
N LYS A 399 26.83 -15.73 28.28
CA LYS A 399 27.43 -14.46 28.69
C LYS A 399 26.71 -13.90 29.93
N TYR A 400 26.86 -14.60 31.05
CA TYR A 400 26.07 -14.38 32.27
C TYR A 400 26.32 -13.01 32.92
N ILE A 401 27.58 -12.54 32.95
CA ILE A 401 27.95 -11.24 33.54
C ILE A 401 27.32 -10.09 32.73
N GLN A 402 27.35 -10.19 31.40
CA GLN A 402 26.75 -9.19 30.52
C GLN A 402 25.22 -9.19 30.64
N ALA A 403 24.60 -10.37 30.78
CA ALA A 403 23.18 -10.47 31.04
C ALA A 403 22.79 -9.83 32.40
N LEU A 404 23.56 -10.10 33.46
CA LEU A 404 23.34 -9.52 34.79
C LEU A 404 23.46 -8.00 34.76
N ALA A 405 24.48 -7.45 34.09
CA ALA A 405 24.68 -6.01 33.98
C ALA A 405 23.49 -5.28 33.30
N LEU A 406 22.83 -5.93 32.33
CA LEU A 406 21.64 -5.39 31.69
C LEU A 406 20.45 -5.37 32.66
N VAL A 407 20.25 -6.46 33.41
CA VAL A 407 19.12 -6.56 34.36
C VAL A 407 19.33 -5.66 35.58
N SER A 408 20.56 -5.49 36.07
CA SER A 408 20.85 -4.52 37.14
C SER A 408 20.59 -3.08 36.70
N ASN A 409 20.85 -2.75 35.44
CA ASN A 409 20.46 -1.45 34.88
C ASN A 409 18.92 -1.34 34.81
N SER A 410 18.23 -2.37 34.33
CA SER A 410 16.75 -2.42 34.36
C SER A 410 16.18 -2.22 35.76
N ARG A 411 16.83 -2.78 36.78
CA ARG A 411 16.46 -2.60 38.19
C ARG A 411 16.56 -1.13 38.62
N SER A 412 17.67 -0.47 38.28
CA SER A 412 17.83 0.96 38.57
C SER A 412 16.81 1.82 37.83
N LEU A 413 16.45 1.48 36.59
CA LEU A 413 15.47 2.22 35.82
C LEU A 413 14.05 2.07 36.39
N ILE A 414 13.67 0.87 36.81
CA ILE A 414 12.32 0.63 37.34
C ILE A 414 12.12 1.19 38.75
N GLU A 415 13.18 1.26 39.57
CA GLU A 415 13.12 1.93 40.89
C GLU A 415 12.94 3.45 40.77
N ASN A 416 13.48 4.04 39.70
CA ASN A 416 13.36 5.48 39.43
C ASN A 416 12.10 5.82 38.60
N ALA A 417 11.37 4.83 38.09
CA ALA A 417 10.17 5.06 37.29
C ALA A 417 9.01 5.52 38.19
N LYS A 418 8.39 6.64 37.84
CA LYS A 418 7.17 7.12 38.50
C LYS A 418 5.96 6.30 38.01
N PRO A 419 4.94 6.05 38.85
CA PRO A 419 3.69 5.47 38.39
C PRO A 419 3.01 6.40 37.37
N PHE A 420 2.25 5.82 36.45
CA PHE A 420 1.45 6.57 35.49
C PHE A 420 0.41 7.41 36.25
N SER A 421 0.42 8.73 35.98
CA SER A 421 -0.44 9.74 36.62
C SER A 421 -1.88 9.72 36.12
N SER A 422 -2.13 9.19 34.91
CA SER A 422 -3.43 9.14 34.25
C SER A 422 -3.79 7.72 33.78
N GLU A 423 -5.07 7.47 33.55
CA GLU A 423 -5.53 6.22 32.91
C GLU A 423 -4.97 6.13 31.50
N THR A 424 -4.23 5.06 31.23
CA THR A 424 -3.59 4.83 29.94
C THR A 424 -4.64 4.34 28.94
N GLU A 425 -4.79 5.08 27.84
CA GLU A 425 -5.72 4.73 26.77
C GLU A 425 -5.20 3.57 25.89
N GLY A 426 -6.11 2.68 25.48
CA GLY A 426 -5.84 1.58 24.56
C GLY A 426 -4.88 0.53 25.11
N ASN A 427 -3.97 0.05 24.26
CA ASN A 427 -2.96 -0.97 24.57
C ASN A 427 -1.67 -0.44 25.23
N LEU A 428 -1.66 0.79 25.74
CA LEU A 428 -0.51 1.35 26.45
C LEU A 428 -0.33 0.70 27.84
N PRO A 429 0.92 0.53 28.33
CA PRO A 429 1.20 -0.09 29.63
C PRO A 429 0.52 0.64 30.79
N ARG A 430 -0.03 -0.12 31.73
CA ARG A 430 -0.68 0.37 32.96
C ARG A 430 0.23 0.27 34.17
N ASN A 431 -0.21 0.83 35.29
CA ASN A 431 0.48 0.68 36.58
C ASN A 431 0.61 -0.81 37.00
N GLU A 432 -0.37 -1.64 36.66
CA GLU A 432 -0.29 -3.09 36.87
C GLU A 432 0.85 -3.73 36.05
N ASP A 433 1.05 -3.32 34.80
CA ASP A 433 2.15 -3.81 33.96
C ASP A 433 3.51 -3.39 34.50
N LEU A 434 3.60 -2.20 35.11
CA LEU A 434 4.82 -1.71 35.73
C LEU A 434 5.20 -2.52 36.98
N GLU A 435 4.22 -2.86 37.83
CA GLU A 435 4.45 -3.73 39.00
C GLU A 435 4.81 -5.16 38.58
N ASN A 436 4.12 -5.72 37.57
CA ASN A 436 4.47 -7.02 37.01
C ASN A 436 5.90 -7.03 36.43
N MET A 437 6.29 -5.95 35.75
CA MET A 437 7.65 -5.80 35.23
C MET A 437 8.69 -5.70 36.34
N LYS A 438 8.37 -5.04 37.45
CA LYS A 438 9.25 -4.90 38.62
C LYS A 438 9.51 -6.24 39.29
N GLU A 439 8.47 -7.06 39.45
CA GLU A 439 8.59 -8.42 39.98
C GLU A 439 9.46 -9.28 39.05
N HIS A 440 9.19 -9.24 37.74
CA HIS A 440 9.97 -9.99 36.74
C HIS A 440 11.45 -9.58 36.69
N VAL A 441 11.76 -8.28 36.79
CA VAL A 441 13.15 -7.78 36.83
C VAL A 441 13.88 -8.32 38.07
N LEU A 442 13.24 -8.29 39.25
CA LEU A 442 13.81 -8.82 40.48
C LEU A 442 14.06 -10.33 40.41
N GLU A 443 13.11 -11.08 39.85
CA GLU A 443 13.24 -12.51 39.67
C GLU A 443 14.43 -12.85 38.76
N GLU A 444 14.52 -12.20 37.59
CA GLU A 444 15.61 -12.42 36.64
C GLU A 444 16.96 -11.97 37.18
N GLU A 445 17.02 -10.88 37.96
CA GLU A 445 18.24 -10.42 38.63
C GLU A 445 18.76 -11.48 39.60
N SER A 446 17.89 -12.05 40.44
CA SER A 446 18.27 -13.08 41.40
C SER A 446 18.82 -14.32 40.70
N LYS A 447 18.17 -14.79 39.63
CA LYS A 447 18.61 -15.95 38.83
C LYS A 447 19.97 -15.69 38.18
N LEU A 448 20.12 -14.54 37.51
CA LEU A 448 21.36 -14.19 36.82
C LEU A 448 22.51 -13.93 37.78
N SER A 449 22.26 -13.41 38.98
CA SER A 449 23.28 -13.22 40.03
C SER A 449 23.85 -14.56 40.51
N ILE A 450 22.99 -15.57 40.68
CA ILE A 450 23.41 -16.93 41.03
C ILE A 450 24.19 -17.57 39.87
N LEU A 451 23.70 -17.45 38.63
CA LEU A 451 24.39 -18.00 37.46
C LEU A 451 25.74 -17.32 37.23
N ALA A 452 25.80 -16.00 37.36
CA ALA A 452 27.03 -15.24 37.18
C ALA A 452 28.06 -15.60 38.24
N SER A 453 27.68 -15.73 39.51
CA SER A 453 28.63 -16.17 40.56
C SER A 453 29.12 -17.61 40.33
N HIS A 454 28.21 -18.55 40.06
CA HIS A 454 28.55 -19.96 39.81
C HIS A 454 29.49 -20.15 38.60
N PHE A 455 29.21 -19.49 37.47
CA PHE A 455 30.00 -19.62 36.24
C PHE A 455 31.23 -18.70 36.18
N ASN A 456 31.37 -17.76 37.12
CA ASN A 456 32.58 -16.95 37.27
C ASN A 456 33.61 -17.62 38.19
N ASP A 457 33.16 -18.43 39.15
CA ASP A 457 34.03 -19.20 40.06
C ASP A 457 34.50 -20.54 39.46
N SER A 458 33.85 -21.02 38.39
CA SER A 458 34.31 -22.21 37.67
C SER A 458 35.40 -21.83 36.65
N ASP A 459 36.61 -22.36 36.83
CA ASP A 459 37.77 -22.20 35.92
C ASP A 459 37.53 -22.75 34.49
N ASP A 460 36.36 -23.35 34.22
CA ASP A 460 35.94 -23.83 32.91
C ASP A 460 35.49 -22.67 32.00
N LYS A 461 36.43 -21.79 31.65
CA LYS A 461 36.25 -20.91 30.50
C LYS A 461 36.18 -21.78 29.24
N ILE A 462 34.97 -22.01 28.74
CA ILE A 462 34.73 -22.62 27.42
C ILE A 462 35.52 -21.80 26.38
N ILE A 463 36.63 -22.36 25.88
CA ILE A 463 37.43 -21.71 24.84
C ILE A 463 36.61 -21.75 23.54
N ILE A 464 35.98 -20.63 23.19
CA ILE A 464 35.33 -20.44 21.90
C ILE A 464 36.43 -20.16 20.87
N GLY A 465 36.84 -21.16 20.09
CA GLY A 465 37.90 -21.04 19.10
C GLY A 465 38.81 -22.25 19.08
N SER A 466 39.98 -22.12 18.44
CA SER A 466 41.01 -23.14 18.57
C SER A 466 41.60 -23.13 19.97
N LYS A 467 41.93 -24.32 20.49
CA LYS A 467 42.53 -24.48 21.81
C LYS A 467 43.90 -23.80 21.88
N TYR A 468 44.65 -23.79 20.77
CA TYR A 468 45.92 -23.10 20.66
C TYR A 468 45.89 -21.99 19.60
N ILE A 469 46.67 -20.94 19.81
CA ILE A 469 46.83 -19.83 18.85
C ILE A 469 47.46 -20.33 17.54
N VAL A 470 48.35 -21.34 17.62
CA VAL A 470 49.00 -21.94 16.44
C VAL A 470 48.01 -22.57 15.44
N ASP A 471 46.85 -23.01 15.91
CA ASP A 471 45.85 -23.67 15.08
C ASP A 471 45.09 -22.67 14.19
N ASN A 472 44.93 -21.42 14.63
CA ASN A 472 44.28 -20.36 13.86
C ASN A 472 44.74 -18.96 14.30
N LYS A 473 45.61 -18.35 13.48
CA LYS A 473 46.18 -17.03 13.73
C LYS A 473 45.13 -15.89 13.79
N ASP A 474 43.98 -16.07 13.16
CA ASP A 474 42.95 -15.03 13.04
C ASP A 474 41.87 -15.12 14.14
N LYS A 475 41.89 -16.19 14.96
CA LYS A 475 40.93 -16.41 16.05
C LYS A 475 41.65 -16.63 17.38
N PHE A 476 41.82 -15.54 18.14
CA PHE A 476 42.42 -15.61 19.46
C PHE A 476 41.42 -16.15 20.50
N PRO A 477 41.84 -17.11 21.35
CA PRO A 477 41.01 -17.55 22.47
C PRO A 477 40.84 -16.39 23.46
N ALA A 478 39.62 -16.19 23.96
CA ALA A 478 39.27 -15.10 24.88
C ALA A 478 39.78 -15.38 26.32
N LEU A 479 41.10 -15.47 26.47
CA LEU A 479 41.81 -15.75 27.72
C LEU A 479 42.57 -14.50 28.19
N SER A 480 42.65 -14.30 29.50
CA SER A 480 43.42 -13.20 30.10
C SER A 480 44.91 -13.53 30.15
N GLY A 481 45.78 -12.55 29.86
CA GLY A 481 47.22 -12.52 30.16
C GLY A 481 47.95 -13.87 30.23
N ASP A 482 48.31 -14.28 31.45
CA ASP A 482 49.13 -15.48 31.70
C ASP A 482 48.47 -16.79 31.21
N ASN A 483 47.13 -16.85 31.15
CA ASN A 483 46.40 -18.00 30.61
C ASN A 483 46.44 -18.07 29.07
N LEU A 484 46.70 -16.94 28.39
CA LEU A 484 46.91 -16.93 26.94
C LEU A 484 48.28 -17.54 26.59
N LEU A 485 49.30 -17.30 27.43
CA LEU A 485 50.67 -17.80 27.22
C LEU A 485 50.75 -19.33 27.26
N SER A 486 49.97 -19.98 28.13
CA SER A 486 49.88 -21.44 28.21
C SER A 486 49.14 -22.09 27.03
N HIS A 487 48.49 -21.28 26.18
CA HIS A 487 47.69 -21.70 25.02
C HIS A 487 48.26 -21.19 23.69
N VAL A 488 49.53 -20.79 23.63
CA VAL A 488 50.18 -20.39 22.37
C VAL A 488 50.33 -21.59 21.42
N ALA A 489 50.85 -22.72 21.94
CA ALA A 489 51.04 -23.97 21.21
C ALA A 489 51.01 -25.17 22.19
N PRO A 490 50.66 -26.38 21.73
CA PRO A 490 50.75 -27.58 22.55
C PRO A 490 52.22 -27.88 22.86
N THR A 491 52.64 -27.66 24.11
CA THR A 491 54.00 -27.95 24.57
C THR A 491 54.20 -29.42 24.96
N LYS A 492 53.10 -30.17 25.13
CA LYS A 492 53.09 -31.63 25.30
C LYS A 492 52.65 -32.29 24.01
N VAL A 493 53.43 -33.26 23.54
CA VAL A 493 53.13 -34.05 22.35
C VAL A 493 52.18 -35.18 22.74
N ASP A 494 50.87 -34.95 22.60
CA ASP A 494 49.87 -35.99 22.72
C ASP A 494 49.59 -36.58 21.33
N ILE A 495 49.94 -37.85 21.13
CA ILE A 495 49.67 -38.56 19.88
C ILE A 495 48.18 -38.92 19.87
N GLN A 496 47.41 -38.27 19.00
CA GLN A 496 45.99 -38.57 18.80
C GLN A 496 45.76 -39.20 17.41
N PRO A 497 44.83 -40.17 17.30
CA PRO A 497 44.44 -40.72 16.01
C PRO A 497 43.77 -39.64 15.17
N VAL A 498 44.37 -39.28 14.05
CA VAL A 498 43.77 -38.38 13.05
C VAL A 498 42.89 -39.22 12.14
N HIS A 499 41.63 -38.82 11.97
CA HIS A 499 40.74 -39.47 11.02
C HIS A 499 41.34 -39.41 9.62
N VAL A 500 41.31 -40.54 8.89
CA VAL A 500 41.73 -40.62 7.49
C VAL A 500 41.00 -39.51 6.73
N LYS A 501 41.73 -38.72 5.91
CA LYS A 501 41.15 -37.61 5.14
C LYS A 501 39.82 -38.05 4.52
N PRO A 502 38.73 -37.28 4.69
CA PRO A 502 37.46 -37.63 4.09
C PRO A 502 37.65 -37.80 2.57
N VAL A 503 37.08 -38.87 2.03
CA VAL A 503 37.12 -39.15 0.59
C VAL A 503 36.36 -38.04 -0.11
N LEU A 504 37.08 -37.13 -0.74
CA LEU A 504 36.51 -36.04 -1.52
C LEU A 504 36.39 -36.52 -2.97
N PHE A 505 35.17 -36.62 -3.47
CA PHE A 505 34.94 -36.81 -4.90
C PHE A 505 34.95 -35.44 -5.58
N ASP A 506 35.72 -35.30 -6.65
CA ASP A 506 35.65 -34.11 -7.50
C ASP A 506 34.43 -34.20 -8.43
N ILE A 507 33.26 -33.91 -7.87
CA ILE A 507 31.98 -33.99 -8.59
C ILE A 507 31.94 -32.95 -9.72
N ALA A 508 32.74 -31.87 -9.65
CA ALA A 508 32.79 -30.85 -10.68
C ALA A 508 33.33 -31.40 -12.01
N TYR A 509 34.19 -32.42 -11.97
CA TYR A 509 34.68 -33.10 -13.17
C TYR A 509 33.55 -33.73 -13.99
N ASN A 510 32.49 -34.21 -13.34
CA ASN A 510 31.32 -34.79 -14.03
C ASN A 510 30.56 -33.76 -14.89
N TYR A 511 30.76 -32.46 -14.65
CA TYR A 511 30.12 -31.38 -15.39
C TYR A 511 31.01 -30.82 -16.52
N ILE A 512 32.23 -31.34 -16.68
CA ILE A 512 33.10 -31.03 -17.82
C ILE A 512 32.74 -32.01 -18.94
N GLY A 513 31.81 -31.61 -19.80
CA GLY A 513 31.48 -32.30 -21.05
C GLY A 513 31.69 -31.39 -22.25
N ASP A 514 32.11 -31.96 -23.39
CA ASP A 514 32.23 -31.22 -24.65
C ASP A 514 30.86 -30.63 -25.04
N SER A 515 30.80 -29.32 -25.25
CA SER A 515 29.60 -28.56 -25.61
C SER A 515 29.06 -28.85 -27.03
N SER A 516 29.43 -29.99 -27.60
CA SER A 516 29.07 -30.42 -28.96
C SER A 516 28.33 -31.76 -29.03
N SER A 517 27.77 -32.24 -27.91
CA SER A 517 26.81 -33.36 -27.95
C SER A 517 25.76 -33.20 -26.86
N ASN A 518 24.70 -32.45 -27.19
CA ASN A 518 23.43 -32.54 -26.50
C ASN A 518 22.91 -33.98 -26.62
N SER A 519 23.02 -34.72 -25.53
CA SER A 519 22.13 -35.83 -25.23
C SER A 519 21.68 -35.68 -23.79
N GLU A 520 20.46 -35.19 -23.63
CA GLU A 520 19.67 -35.28 -22.40
C GLU A 520 19.71 -36.73 -21.91
N GLN A 521 20.36 -36.97 -20.77
CA GLN A 521 20.14 -38.18 -20.00
C GLN A 521 19.42 -37.78 -18.72
N GLU A 522 18.12 -38.04 -18.74
CA GLU A 522 17.23 -38.00 -17.59
C GLU A 522 17.81 -38.83 -16.44
N LEU A 523 17.76 -38.26 -15.24
CA LEU A 523 18.02 -38.96 -13.97
C LEU A 523 16.95 -40.04 -13.79
N GLN A 524 17.24 -41.27 -14.22
CA GLN A 524 16.45 -42.43 -13.85
C GLN A 524 16.72 -42.77 -12.39
N HIS A 525 15.67 -42.58 -11.60
CA HIS A 525 15.49 -43.08 -10.25
C HIS A 525 15.65 -44.61 -10.25
N VAL A 526 16.69 -45.15 -9.59
CA VAL A 526 16.77 -46.58 -9.31
C VAL A 526 16.85 -46.81 -7.80
N SER A 527 15.77 -47.42 -7.35
CA SER A 527 15.52 -48.05 -6.07
C SER A 527 16.60 -49.06 -5.67
N SER A 528 16.77 -49.17 -4.36
CA SER A 528 17.32 -50.32 -3.65
C SER A 528 16.90 -51.67 -4.25
N GLU A 529 17.85 -52.52 -4.61
CA GLU A 529 18.05 -53.84 -3.98
C GLU A 529 19.25 -54.61 -4.58
N SER A 530 19.76 -55.49 -3.73
CA SER A 530 20.73 -56.57 -3.86
C SER A 530 20.93 -57.27 -5.21
N GLY A 531 22.17 -57.73 -5.45
CA GLY A 531 22.41 -59.08 -5.97
C GLY A 531 23.30 -59.23 -7.20
N GLY A 532 24.49 -59.81 -6.97
CA GLY A 532 25.23 -60.76 -7.82
C GLY A 532 24.98 -60.84 -9.34
N ARG A 533 26.01 -60.43 -10.09
CA ARG A 533 26.83 -61.27 -11.00
C ARG A 533 26.09 -62.30 -11.88
N SER A 534 26.01 -62.05 -13.20
CA SER A 534 26.68 -62.83 -14.28
C SER A 534 26.11 -62.52 -15.68
N ASN A 535 27.03 -62.38 -16.65
CA ASN A 535 26.99 -62.66 -18.10
C ASN A 535 25.65 -63.03 -18.77
N GLU A 536 25.35 -62.50 -19.96
CA GLU A 536 25.78 -63.07 -21.25
C GLU A 536 25.27 -62.24 -22.46
N GLU A 537 25.89 -62.48 -23.60
CA GLU A 537 25.81 -61.78 -24.89
C GLU A 537 24.48 -61.95 -25.64
N GLY A 538 24.19 -61.05 -26.58
CA GLY A 538 23.08 -61.23 -27.52
C GLY A 538 22.93 -60.13 -28.58
N GLU A 539 23.35 -60.45 -29.80
CA GLU A 539 23.43 -59.61 -30.99
C GLU A 539 22.12 -59.06 -31.62
N LYS A 540 22.26 -57.87 -32.25
CA LYS A 540 21.77 -57.39 -33.57
C LYS A 540 20.25 -57.39 -33.91
N LYS A 541 19.78 -56.23 -34.43
CA LYS A 541 19.35 -55.93 -35.84
C LYS A 541 18.57 -54.60 -35.88
N LYS A 542 19.05 -53.59 -36.61
CA LYS A 542 18.68 -53.20 -37.99
C LYS A 542 17.19 -52.89 -38.24
N GLY A 543 16.92 -51.64 -38.62
CA GLY A 543 15.82 -51.24 -39.52
C GLY A 543 15.61 -49.72 -39.45
N PHE A 544 15.83 -48.90 -40.49
CA PHE A 544 15.25 -48.80 -41.84
C PHE A 544 14.38 -47.51 -41.89
N PHE A 545 14.70 -46.60 -42.83
CA PHE A 545 14.07 -45.29 -43.11
C PHE A 545 14.36 -44.15 -42.11
N GLY A 546 15.00 -43.03 -42.46
CA GLY A 546 15.33 -42.48 -43.77
C GLY A 546 14.21 -41.59 -44.32
N LEU A 547 14.48 -40.28 -44.27
CA LEU A 547 14.07 -39.23 -45.20
C LEU A 547 12.62 -38.69 -45.19
N PHE A 548 12.55 -37.40 -45.55
CA PHE A 548 11.44 -36.44 -45.65
C PHE A 548 11.06 -35.72 -44.35
N GLY A 549 11.26 -34.42 -44.17
CA GLY A 549 11.71 -33.36 -45.07
C GLY A 549 11.02 -32.04 -44.73
N ARG A 550 11.84 -30.98 -44.59
CA ARG A 550 11.54 -29.55 -44.43
C ARG A 550 11.01 -29.05 -43.09
#